data_AF-A0A9D9LJB7-F1
#
_entry.id   AF-A0A9D9LJB7-F1
#
_cell.length_a   1.000
_cell.length_b   1.000
_cell.length_c   1.000
_cell.angle_alpha   90.00
_cell.angle_beta   90.00
_cell.angle_gamma   90.00
#
_symmetry.space_group_name_H-M   'P 1'
#
loop_
_entity.id
_entity.type
_entity.pdbx_description
1 polymer ?
#
loop_
_entity_poly.entity_id
_entity_poly.type
_entity_poly.pdbx_seq_one_letter_code
_entity_poly.pdbx_strand_id
1 'polypeptide(L)' 'MIQPAYRSAFDFREGYAAVQLGDVWQYIDRRACPKMICAEASAIKSVRNGRARLLIDGEWVEREIDEN' A
#
# COMPACT_ATOMS: atom_id res chain seq x y z
N MET A 1 -5.02 -18.00 -19.48
CA MET A 1 -5.74 -17.35 -18.37
C MET A 1 -4.68 -16.67 -17.50
N ILE A 2 -4.71 -15.35 -17.37
CA ILE A 2 -3.75 -14.62 -16.54
C ILE A 2 -4.42 -14.41 -15.19
N GLN A 3 -3.80 -14.91 -14.11
CA GLN A 3 -4.31 -14.69 -12.76
C GLN A 3 -3.95 -13.27 -12.30
N PRO A 4 -4.88 -12.55 -11.63
CA PRO A 4 -4.56 -11.25 -11.06
C PRO A 4 -3.47 -11.44 -9.99
N ALA A 5 -2.38 -10.70 -10.11
CA ALA A 5 -1.30 -10.73 -9.12
C ALA A 5 -1.74 -10.15 -7.77
N TYR A 6 -2.66 -9.18 -7.79
CA TYR A 6 -3.15 -8.47 -6.61
C TYR A 6 -4.63 -8.75 -6.37
N ARG A 7 -5.00 -8.91 -5.09
CA ARG A 7 -6.38 -9.10 -4.64
C ARG A 7 -7.17 -7.79 -4.65
N SER A 8 -6.49 -6.71 -4.29
CA SER A 8 -7.04 -5.36 -4.20
C SER A 8 -5.99 -4.35 -4.64
N ALA A 9 -6.43 -3.24 -5.23
CA ALA A 9 -5.56 -2.12 -5.59
C ALA A 9 -6.34 -0.81 -5.49
N PHE A 10 -5.65 0.26 -5.10
CA PHE A 10 -6.13 1.63 -5.18
C PHE A 10 -5.46 2.38 -6.33
N ASP A 11 -6.09 3.47 -6.76
CA ASP A 11 -5.49 4.38 -7.73
C ASP A 11 -4.17 4.97 -7.23
N PHE A 12 -3.27 5.25 -8.18
CA PHE A 12 -2.05 5.97 -7.89
C PHE A 12 -2.35 7.39 -7.36
N ARG A 13 -1.76 7.75 -6.22
CA ARG A 13 -1.73 9.10 -5.67
C ARG A 13 -0.32 9.45 -5.25
N GLU A 14 0.12 10.66 -5.60
CA GLU A 14 1.47 11.16 -5.25
C GLU A 14 2.61 10.23 -5.71
N GLY A 15 2.38 9.43 -6.76
CA GLY A 15 3.37 8.48 -7.29
C GLY A 15 3.23 7.04 -6.77
N TYR A 16 2.38 6.79 -5.78
CA TYR A 16 2.22 5.48 -5.13
C TYR A 16 0.81 4.91 -5.27
N ALA A 17 0.71 3.60 -5.40
CA ALA A 17 -0.55 2.86 -5.30
C ALA A 17 -0.47 1.84 -4.16
N ALA A 18 -1.55 1.76 -3.40
CA ALA A 18 -1.77 0.75 -2.38
C ALA A 18 -2.28 -0.53 -3.06
N VAL A 19 -1.58 -1.64 -2.93
CA VAL A 19 -1.96 -2.95 -3.50
C VAL A 19 -1.89 -4.05 -2.45
N GLN A 20 -2.76 -5.04 -2.59
CA GLN A 20 -2.84 -6.19 -1.72
C GLN A 20 -2.34 -7.43 -2.45
N LEU A 21 -1.22 -7.99 -2.01
CA LEU A 21 -0.66 -9.23 -2.51
C LEU A 21 -0.97 -10.35 -1.51
N GLY A 22 -1.93 -11.21 -1.85
CA GLY A 22 -2.49 -12.18 -0.89
C GLY A 22 -3.21 -11.46 0.25
N ASP A 23 -2.67 -11.59 1.46
CA ASP A 23 -3.15 -10.89 2.67
C ASP A 23 -2.22 -9.76 3.13
N VAL A 24 -1.15 -9.48 2.38
CA VAL A 24 -0.19 -8.43 2.71
C VAL A 24 -0.49 -7.18 1.90
N TRP A 25 -0.55 -6.04 2.58
CA TRP A 25 -0.66 -4.74 1.94
C TRP A 25 0.72 -4.15 1.65
N GLN A 26 0.85 -3.50 0.49
CA GLN A 26 2.08 -2.82 0.10
C GLN A 26 1.78 -1.55 -0.69
N TYR A 27 2.66 -0.56 -0.61
CA TYR A 27 2.68 0.56 -1.54
C TYR A 27 3.72 0.29 -2.61
N ILE A 28 3.28 0.42 -3.86
CA ILE A 28 4.13 0.31 -5.04
C ILE A 28 4.24 1.67 -5.72
N ASP A 29 5.38 1.93 -6.34
CA ASP A 29 5.52 3.08 -7.25
C ASP A 29 4.92 2.76 -8.63
N ARG A 30 4.96 3.72 -9.56
CA ARG A 30 4.44 3.56 -10.94
C ARG A 30 5.13 2.46 -11.75
N ARG A 31 6.33 2.04 -11.36
CA ARG A 31 7.06 0.90 -11.94
C ARG A 31 6.68 -0.44 -11.31
N ALA A 32 5.71 -0.42 -10.40
CA ALA A 32 5.29 -1.56 -9.59
C ALA A 32 6.40 -2.11 -8.66
N CYS A 33 7.40 -1.29 -8.29
CA CYS A 33 8.36 -1.69 -7.27
C CYS A 33 7.76 -1.40 -5.88
N PRO A 34 7.78 -2.39 -4.96
CA PRO A 34 7.31 -2.18 -3.60
C PRO A 34 8.24 -1.20 -2.88
N LYS A 35 7.66 -0.11 -2.37
CA LYS A 35 8.34 0.90 -1.55
C LYS A 35 8.02 0.74 -0.06
N MET A 36 6.91 0.09 0.27
CA MET A 36 6.52 -0.19 1.65
C MET A 36 5.72 -1.49 1.70
N ILE A 37 6.06 -2.39 2.62
CA ILE A 37 5.37 -3.68 2.82
C ILE A 37 4.87 -3.75 4.25
N CYS A 38 3.60 -4.08 4.44
CA CYS A 38 2.93 -4.11 5.74
C CYS A 38 2.02 -5.34 5.84
N ALA A 39 2.53 -6.40 6.46
CA ALA A 39 1.78 -7.64 6.70
C ALA A 39 0.78 -7.51 7.85
N GLU A 40 1.01 -6.59 8.79
CA GLU A 40 0.18 -6.39 9.98
C GLU A 40 -1.03 -5.47 9.72
N ALA A 41 -1.06 -4.80 8.57
CA ALA A 41 -2.16 -3.92 8.21
C ALA A 41 -3.36 -4.74 7.75
N SER A 42 -4.52 -4.50 8.36
CA SER A 42 -5.80 -5.06 7.92
C SER A 42 -6.38 -4.29 6.74
N ALA A 43 -6.12 -2.98 6.66
CA ALA A 43 -6.52 -2.11 5.57
C ALA A 43 -5.51 -0.97 5.40
N ILE A 44 -5.40 -0.42 4.19
CA ILE A 44 -4.64 0.81 3.93
C ILE A 44 -5.46 1.79 3.10
N LYS A 45 -5.08 3.06 3.11
CA LYS A 45 -5.67 4.11 2.27
C LYS A 45 -4.66 4.64 1.28
N SER A 46 -5.11 5.36 0.24
CA SER A 46 -4.19 6.08 -0.63
C SER A 46 -3.33 7.07 0.16
N VAL A 47 -2.10 7.26 -0.31
CA VAL A 47 -1.14 8.23 0.26
C VAL A 47 -1.72 9.64 0.20
N ARG A 48 -1.43 10.43 1.24
CA ARG A 48 -1.74 11.86 1.29
C ARG A 48 -0.62 12.60 2.00
N ASN A 49 -0.10 13.66 1.38
CA ASN A 49 1.03 14.45 1.90
C ASN A 49 2.27 13.59 2.21
N GLY A 50 2.61 12.63 1.36
CA GLY A 50 3.75 11.70 1.55
C GLY A 50 3.55 10.64 2.64
N ARG A 51 2.37 10.60 3.28
CA ARG A 51 2.09 9.67 4.38
C ARG A 51 1.09 8.60 3.96
N ALA A 52 1.46 7.35 4.22
CA ALA A 52 0.61 6.18 4.16
C ALA A 52 -0.20 6.06 5.44
N ARG A 53 -1.49 5.77 5.32
CA ARG A 53 -2.37 5.51 6.47
C ARG A 53 -2.80 4.05 6.48
N LEU A 54 -2.47 3.33 7.54
CA LEU A 54 -2.65 1.89 7.69
C LEU A 54 -3.51 1.60 8.92
N LEU A 55 -4.39 0.61 8.84
CA LEU A 55 -5.20 0.15 9.95
C LEU A 55 -4.54 -1.10 10.55
N ILE A 56 -3.91 -0.95 11.71
CA ILE A 56 -3.20 -2.00 12.44
C ILE A 56 -3.88 -2.16 13.79
N ASP A 57 -4.31 -3.39 14.13
CA ASP A 57 -4.99 -3.71 15.39
C ASP A 57 -6.19 -2.80 15.74
N GLY A 58 -6.93 -2.35 14.71
CA GLY A 58 -8.06 -1.45 14.87
C GLY A 58 -7.71 0.04 15.00
N GLU A 59 -6.42 0.39 15.02
CA GLU A 59 -5.94 1.78 15.08
C GLU A 59 -5.34 2.25 13.75
N TRP A 60 -5.59 3.52 13.41
CA TRP A 60 -5.01 4.12 12.21
C TRP A 60 -3.62 4.68 12.51
N VAL A 61 -2.61 4.02 11.97
CA VAL A 61 -1.21 4.42 12.04
C VAL A 61 -0.81 5.11 10.74
N GLU A 62 -0.14 6.26 10.86
CA GLU A 62 0.48 6.94 9.72
C GLU A 62 1.96 6.57 9.64
N ARG A 63 2.45 6.27 8.44
CA ARG A 63 3.87 6.01 8.18
C ARG A 63 4.30 6.76 6.93
N GLU A 64 5.52 7.27 6.95
CA GLU A 64 6.11 7.90 5.78
C GLU A 64 6.57 6.81 4.81
N ILE A 65 6.33 7.02 3.51
CA ILE A 65 6.89 6.16 2.47
C ILE A 65 8.25 6.76 2.13
N ASP A 66 9.30 6.16 2.68
CA ASP A 66 10.67 6.60 2.42
C ASP A 66 11.04 6.27 0.96
N GLU A 67 11.55 7.27 0.24
CA GLU A 67 11.88 7.15 -1.18
C GLU A 67 13.26 6.56 -1.48
N ASN A 68 14.07 6.28 -0.45
CA ASN A 68 15.49 5.99 -0.60
C ASN A 68 15.83 4.81 -1.53
#